data_AF-A0A376TMH7-F1
#
_entry.id   AF-A0A376TMH7-F1
#
_cell.length_a   1.000
_cell.length_b   1.000
_cell.length_c   1.000
_cell.angle_alpha   90.00
_cell.angle_beta   90.00
_cell.angle_gamma   90.00
#
_symmetry.space_group_name_H-M   'P 1'
#
loop_
_entity.id
_entity.type
_entity.pdbx_description
1 polymer ?
#
loop_
_entity_poly.entity_id
_entity_poly.type
_entity_poly.pdbx_seq_one_letter_code
_entity_poly.pdbx_strand_id
1 'polypeptide(L)' 'MRGAGFRNLALMGEGYSVIPSSTKRKNLESNLKAQNLQLDAEDKKAIAALDCNDRLVSPEGLAPEWIKPL' A
#
# COMPACT_ATOMS: atom_id res chain seq x y z
N MET A 1 -14.89 -4.25 5.77
CA MET A 1 -14.48 -4.69 4.41
C MET A 1 -12.99 -5.01 4.44
N ARG A 2 -12.56 -6.25 4.14
CA ARG A 2 -11.14 -6.65 4.14
C ARG A 2 -10.77 -7.19 2.76
N GLY A 3 -10.24 -6.35 1.87
CA GLY A 3 -9.88 -6.71 0.50
C GLY A 3 -8.75 -5.83 -0.03
N ALA A 4 -8.18 -6.18 -1.19
CA ALA A 4 -7.01 -5.52 -1.76
C ALA A 4 -7.12 -3.99 -1.90
N GLY A 5 -8.32 -3.45 -2.07
CA GLY A 5 -8.55 -2.00 -2.15
C GLY A 5 -8.23 -1.24 -0.85
N PHE A 6 -8.20 -1.91 0.31
CA PHE A 6 -7.98 -1.27 1.61
C PHE A 6 -6.53 -0.78 1.79
N ARG A 7 -5.54 -1.51 1.25
CA ARG A 7 -4.13 -1.12 1.28
C ARG A 7 -3.85 0.12 0.44
N ASN A 8 -4.49 0.22 -0.72
CA ASN A 8 -4.33 1.34 -1.63
C ASN A 8 -4.83 2.64 -0.99
N LEU A 9 -5.93 2.55 -0.26
CA LEU A 9 -6.60 3.70 0.34
C LEU A 9 -5.78 4.37 1.44
N ALA A 10 -5.10 3.60 2.29
CA ALA A 10 -4.25 4.15 3.35
C ALA A 10 -3.12 5.02 2.78
N LEU A 11 -2.41 4.51 1.76
CA LEU A 11 -1.31 5.22 1.11
C LEU A 11 -1.80 6.46 0.32
N MET A 12 -2.95 6.35 -0.36
CA MET A 12 -3.56 7.50 -1.03
C MET A 12 -3.96 8.60 -0.04
N GLY A 13 -4.41 8.24 1.16
CA GLY A 13 -4.73 9.17 2.24
C GLY A 13 -3.52 9.92 2.79
N GLU A 14 -2.31 9.40 2.62
CA GLU A 14 -1.04 10.02 3.00
C GLU A 14 -0.40 10.82 1.86
N GLY A 15 -1.05 10.91 0.70
CA GLY A 15 -0.58 11.68 -0.46
C GLY A 15 0.26 10.89 -1.45
N TYR A 16 0.39 9.57 -1.30
CA TYR A 16 1.08 8.72 -2.27
C TYR A 16 0.18 8.38 -3.47
N SER A 17 0.77 8.40 -4.66
CA SER A 17 0.13 7.85 -5.85
C SER A 17 0.39 6.35 -5.92
N VAL A 18 -0.66 5.54 -5.81
CA VAL A 18 -0.57 4.07 -5.80
C VAL A 18 -0.91 3.47 -7.17
N ILE A 19 -0.20 2.40 -7.56
CA ILE A 19 -0.45 1.67 -8.82
C ILE A 19 -0.81 0.22 -8.46
N PRO A 20 -2.10 -0.10 -8.30
CA PRO A 20 -2.50 -1.45 -7.93
C PRO A 20 -2.53 -2.38 -9.14
N SER A 21 -1.83 -3.51 -9.04
CA SER A 21 -1.82 -4.53 -10.10
C SER A 21 -2.83 -5.65 -9.83
N SER A 22 -3.50 -6.10 -10.88
CA SER A 22 -4.35 -7.31 -10.85
C SER A 22 -4.66 -7.76 -12.27
N THR A 23 -4.68 -9.07 -12.49
CA THR A 23 -5.16 -9.69 -13.74
C THR A 23 -6.66 -10.00 -13.70
N LYS A 24 -7.29 -9.96 -12.51
CA LYS A 24 -8.72 -10.26 -12.32
C LYS A 24 -9.57 -9.00 -12.48
N ARG A 25 -10.57 -9.03 -13.37
CA ARG A 25 -11.48 -7.90 -13.66
C ARG A 25 -12.19 -7.35 -12.41
N LYS A 26 -12.77 -8.22 -11.58
CA LYS A 26 -13.43 -7.83 -10.31
C LYS A 26 -12.51 -7.04 -9.37
N ASN A 27 -11.23 -7.38 -9.32
CA ASN A 27 -10.26 -6.69 -8.49
C ASN A 27 -9.84 -5.35 -9.09
N LEU A 28 -9.72 -5.25 -10.42
CA LEU A 28 -9.47 -3.98 -11.09
C LEU A 28 -10.60 -2.99 -10.82
N GLU A 29 -11.85 -3.41 -10.96
CA GLU A 29 -13.02 -2.59 -10.63
C GLU A 29 -13.03 -2.15 -9.16
N SER A 30 -12.72 -3.06 -8.24
CA SER A 30 -12.63 -2.74 -6.80
C SER A 30 -11.50 -1.74 -6.49
N ASN A 31 -10.34 -1.91 -7.12
CA ASN A 31 -9.19 -1.01 -6.97
C ASN A 31 -9.50 0.40 -7.49
N LEU A 32 -10.19 0.51 -8.63
CA LEU A 32 -10.63 1.80 -9.18
C LEU A 32 -11.62 2.50 -8.25
N LYS A 33 -12.58 1.75 -7.69
CA LYS A 33 -13.56 2.30 -6.74
C LYS A 33 -12.95 2.75 -5.41
N ALA A 34 -11.74 2.29 -5.07
CA ALA A 34 -11.08 2.64 -3.81
C ALA A 34 -10.77 4.13 -3.68
N GLN A 35 -10.69 4.88 -4.79
CA GLN A 35 -10.49 6.35 -4.78
C GLN A 35 -11.62 7.11 -4.08
N ASN A 36 -12.83 6.54 -4.03
CA ASN A 36 -14.00 7.19 -3.43
C ASN A 36 -14.23 6.80 -1.97
N LEU A 37 -13.37 5.95 -1.41
CA LEU A 37 -13.44 5.54 -0.02
C LEU A 37 -12.59 6.47 0.84
N GLN A 38 -12.93 6.62 2.11
CA GLN A 38 -12.11 7.32 3.10
C GLN A 38 -11.98 6.43 4.33
N LEU A 39 -10.77 6.31 4.85
CA LEU A 39 -10.53 5.67 6.14
C LEU A 39 -10.73 6.70 7.24
N ASP A 40 -11.35 6.26 8.33
CA ASP A 40 -11.36 7.03 9.56
C ASP A 40 -9.98 6.98 10.26
N ALA A 41 -9.88 7.70 11.38
CA ALA A 41 -8.63 7.80 12.12
C ALA A 41 -8.21 6.48 12.80
N GLU A 42 -9.18 5.63 13.19
CA GLU A 42 -8.91 4.37 13.87
C GLU A 42 -8.34 3.35 12.90
N ASP A 43 -8.95 3.24 11.71
CA ASP A 43 -8.49 2.37 10.63
C ASP A 43 -7.08 2.75 10.18
N LYS A 44 -6.80 4.05 10.01
CA LYS A 44 -5.44 4.54 9.67
C LYS A 44 -4.42 4.15 10.73
N LYS A 45 -4.75 4.33 12.01
CA LYS A 45 -3.87 3.98 13.13
C LYS A 45 -3.61 2.48 13.19
N ALA A 46 -4.63 1.66 12.95
CA ALA A 46 -4.50 0.21 12.91
C ALA A 46 -3.58 -0.25 11.76
N ILE A 47 -3.65 0.39 10.59
CA ILE A 47 -2.78 0.08 9.44
C ILE A 47 -1.34 0.51 9.70
N ALA A 48 -1.12 1.72 10.24
CA ALA A 48 0.22 2.22 10.55
C ALA A 48 0.96 1.33 11.56
N ALA A 49 0.24 0.72 12.50
CA ALA A 49 0.81 -0.22 13.47
C ALA A 49 1.30 -1.54 12.85
N LEU A 50 0.97 -1.83 11.60
CA LEU A 50 1.42 -3.05 10.89
C LEU A 50 2.75 -2.84 10.15
N ASP A 51 3.29 -1.62 10.08
CA ASP A 51 4.59 -1.37 9.44
C ASP A 51 5.72 -2.08 10.20
N CYS A 52 6.50 -2.88 9.46
CA CYS A 52 7.64 -3.62 9.96
C CYS A 52 8.92 -3.32 9.19
N ASN A 53 8.93 -2.25 8.38
CA ASN A 53 10.07 -1.83 7.53
C ASN A 53 10.57 -2.93 6.57
N ASP A 54 9.66 -3.83 6.17
CA ASP A 54 9.96 -4.93 5.25
C ASP A 54 10.05 -4.43 3.79
N ARG A 55 10.97 -5.03 3.02
CA ARG A 55 11.16 -4.74 1.60
C ARG A 55 11.00 -6.01 0.78
N LEU A 56 9.92 -6.07 0.00
CA LEU A 56 9.64 -7.20 -0.89
C LEU A 56 10.55 -7.25 -2.12
N VAL A 57 11.18 -6.13 -2.50
CA VAL A 57 12.00 -6.03 -3.70
C VAL A 57 13.33 -5.35 -3.36
N SER A 58 14.40 -6.13 -3.33
CA SER A 58 15.78 -5.65 -3.15
C SER A 58 16.75 -6.47 -4.00
N PRO A 59 16.72 -6.32 -5.34
CA PRO A 59 17.57 -7.10 -6.25
C PRO A 59 19.05 -6.77 -6.08
N GLU A 60 19.89 -7.80 -5.99
CA GLU A 60 21.35 -7.66 -5.92
C GLU A 60 21.90 -6.93 -7.16
N GLY A 61 22.85 -6.02 -6.96
CA GLY A 61 23.48 -5.23 -8.03
C GLY A 61 22.61 -4.13 -8.65
N LEU A 62 21.32 -4.02 -8.28
CA LEU A 62 20.40 -2.97 -8.74
C LEU A 62 19.85 -2.12 -7.59
N ALA A 63 19.67 -2.71 -6.42
CA ALA A 63 19.22 -2.00 -5.23
C ALA A 63 20.36 -1.13 -4.64
N PRO A 64 20.12 0.15 -4.33
CA PRO A 64 21.05 0.95 -3.53
C PRO A 64 21.13 0.42 -2.08
N GLU A 65 22.16 0.84 -1.34
CA GLU A 65 22.21 0.60 0.10
C GLU A 65 21.11 1.39 0.82
N TRP A 66 20.01 0.71 1.10
CA TRP A 66 18.83 1.30 1.73
C TRP A 66 19.02 1.62 3.22
N ILE A 67 20.00 0.99 3.85
CA ILE A 67 20.31 1.14 5.27
C ILE A 67 21.82 1.27 5.38
N LYS A 68 22.33 2.48 5.62
CA LYS A 68 23.69 2.61 6.14
C LYS A 68 23.67 2.10 7.57
N PRO A 69 24.58 1.20 7.97
CA PRO A 69 24.78 0.93 9.39
C PRO A 69 25.17 2.24 10.08
N LEU A 70 24.63 2.45 11.28
CA LEU A 70 25.09 3.50 12.20
C LEU A 70 26.58 3.35 12.49
#